data_AF-A0AAP0EAH1-F1
#
_entry.id   AF-A0AAP0EAH1-F1
#
_cell.length_a   1.000
_cell.length_b   1.000
_cell.length_c   1.000
_cell.angle_alpha   90.00
_cell.angle_beta   90.00
_cell.angle_gamma   90.00
#
_symmetry.space_group_name_H-M   'P 1'
#
loop_
_entity.id
_entity.type
_entity.pdbx_description
1 polymer ?
#
loop_
_entity_poly.entity_id
_entity_poly.type
_entity_poly.pdbx_seq_one_letter_code
_entity_poly.pdbx_strand_id
1 'polypeptide(L)' 'MFSTIFKSPLLPLVPWNTCILVALGINAIVAITRYSGYNQEDYVIMNQSSIDRGFFRSLVLSFIRVVELQAFLTFQQL' A
#
# COMPACT_ATOMS: atom_id res chain seq x y z
N MET A 1 -3.35 -0.17 -13.70
CA MET A 1 -3.13 -0.94 -12.46
C MET A 1 -1.98 -0.28 -11.73
N PHE A 2 -2.28 0.50 -10.68
CA PHE A 2 -1.25 1.20 -9.91
C PHE A 2 -0.54 0.19 -9.01
N SER A 3 0.79 0.09 -9.10
CA SER A 3 1.57 -0.79 -8.22
C SER A 3 1.93 -0.02 -6.95
N THR A 4 1.13 -0.19 -5.89
CA THR A 4 1.43 0.33 -4.55
C THR A 4 2.30 -0.68 -3.81
N ILE A 5 3.44 -0.24 -3.25
CA ILE A 5 4.41 -1.10 -2.56
C ILE A 5 4.63 -0.59 -1.12
N PHE A 6 4.52 -1.46 -0.12
CA PHE A 6 4.85 -1.13 1.27
C PHE A 6 6.36 -1.06 1.48
N LYS A 7 6.83 -0.08 2.27
CA LYS A 7 8.27 0.10 2.56
C LYS A 7 8.85 -1.01 3.42
N SER A 8 8.07 -1.53 4.37
CA SER A 8 8.52 -2.53 5.34
C SER A 8 7.41 -3.56 5.61
N PRO A 9 7.09 -4.44 4.64
CA PRO A 9 6.06 -5.44 4.81
C PRO A 9 6.55 -6.54 5.77
N LEU A 10 5.64 -7.06 6.59
CA LEU A 10 5.89 -8.15 7.52
C LEU A 10 4.95 -9.32 7.22
N LEU A 11 5.45 -10.54 7.45
CA LEU A 11 4.60 -11.72 7.45
C LEU A 11 3.63 -11.67 8.63
N PRO A 12 2.41 -12.22 8.49
CA PRO A 12 1.45 -12.26 9.58
C PRO A 12 1.98 -13.09 10.76
N LEU A 13 1.80 -12.58 11.99
CA LEU A 13 2.16 -13.33 13.21
C LEU A 13 1.36 -14.63 13.35
N VAL A 14 0.11 -14.62 12.90
CA VAL A 14 -0.79 -15.78 12.91
C VAL A 14 -1.10 -16.12 11.44
N PRO A 15 -0.30 -16.99 10.79
CA PRO A 15 -0.51 -17.34 9.40
C PRO A 15 -1.69 -18.31 9.25
N TRP A 16 -2.49 -18.11 8.21
CA TRP A 16 -3.43 -19.11 7.71
C TRP A 16 -3.00 -19.47 6.28
N ASN A 17 -2.58 -20.71 6.08
CA ASN A 17 -2.21 -21.28 4.78
C ASN A 17 -1.20 -20.41 3.98
N THR A 18 -1.51 -20.07 2.73
CA THR A 18 -0.62 -19.44 1.73
C THR A 18 -0.14 -18.03 2.09
N CYS A 19 -0.69 -17.40 3.13
CA CYS A 19 -0.29 -16.07 3.60
C CYS A 19 1.16 -15.97 4.11
N ILE A 20 1.90 -17.08 4.23
CA ILE A 20 3.33 -17.08 4.61
C ILE A 20 4.28 -16.69 3.46
N LEU A 21 3.84 -16.78 2.21
CA LEU A 21 4.74 -16.58 1.06
C LEU A 21 4.81 -15.13 0.59
N VAL A 22 3.80 -14.32 0.92
CA VAL A 22 3.71 -12.93 0.47
C VAL A 22 3.32 -12.03 1.65
N ALA A 23 4.21 -11.08 1.97
CA ALA A 23 3.95 -10.06 2.98
C ALA A 23 3.17 -8.89 2.37
N LEU A 24 1.86 -8.81 2.66
CA LEU A 24 0.97 -7.76 2.16
C LEU A 24 0.59 -6.72 3.21
N GLY A 25 1.12 -6.81 4.43
CA GLY A 25 0.74 -5.94 5.56
C GLY A 25 1.85 -5.75 6.58
N ILE A 26 1.50 -5.17 7.73
CA ILE A 26 2.40 -4.93 8.87
C ILE A 26 1.68 -5.35 10.14
N ASN A 27 2.36 -6.08 11.03
CA ASN A 27 1.81 -6.43 12.34
C ASN A 27 1.71 -5.18 13.23
N ALA A 28 0.52 -4.92 13.76
CA ALA A 28 0.23 -3.77 14.60
C ALA A 28 -0.04 -4.21 16.05
N ILE A 29 0.39 -3.40 17.02
CA ILE A 29 -0.08 -3.53 18.41
C ILE A 29 -1.41 -2.78 18.51
N VAL A 30 -2.47 -3.49 18.87
CA VAL A 30 -3.83 -2.94 18.92
C VAL A 30 -4.33 -2.93 20.36
N ALA A 31 -4.85 -1.78 20.80
CA ALA A 31 -5.52 -1.62 22.09
C ALA A 31 -7.01 -1.33 21.86
N ILE A 32 -7.90 -2.12 22.47
CA ILE A 32 -9.34 -1.98 22.33
C ILE A 32 -9.87 -1.23 23.56
N THR A 33 -10.18 0.05 23.38
CA THR A 33 -10.69 0.92 24.44
C THR A 33 -11.48 2.07 23.85
N ARG A 34 -12.41 2.67 24.60
CA ARG A 34 -13.00 3.97 24.24
C ARG A 34 -12.04 5.06 24.66
N TYR A 35 -11.49 5.79 23.70
CA TYR A 35 -10.50 6.83 23.97
C TYR A 35 -10.86 8.13 23.26
N SER A 36 -10.97 9.22 24.03
CA SER A 36 -11.25 10.58 23.56
C SER A 36 -12.54 10.79 22.74
N GLY A 37 -13.32 9.74 22.46
CA GLY A 37 -14.52 9.81 21.62
C GLY A 37 -14.26 9.85 20.11
N TYR A 38 -13.00 9.84 19.66
CA TYR A 38 -12.65 9.87 18.23
C TYR A 38 -12.58 8.49 17.57
N ASN A 39 -12.79 7.41 18.34
CA ASN A 39 -12.80 6.03 17.85
C ASN A 39 -14.22 5.40 17.88
N GLN A 40 -15.23 6.21 17.59
CA GLN A 40 -16.63 5.78 17.51
C GLN A 40 -16.93 5.09 16.18
N GLU A 41 -17.99 4.28 16.17
CA GLU A 41 -18.51 3.57 14.98
C GLU A 41 -17.44 2.66 14.33
N ASP A 42 -16.70 3.17 13.36
CA ASP A 42 -15.64 2.45 12.63
C ASP A 42 -14.29 3.20 12.61
N TYR A 43 -14.15 4.25 13.42
CA TYR A 43 -12.93 5.07 13.46
C TYR A 43 -11.84 4.47 14.36
N VAL A 44 -10.59 4.56 13.90
CA VAL A 44 -9.40 4.10 14.64
C VAL A 44 -8.46 5.29 14.88
N ILE A 45 -7.94 5.39 16.11
CA ILE A 45 -6.91 6.37 16.47
C ILE A 45 -5.55 5.70 16.27
N MET A 46 -4.66 6.36 15.52
CA MET A 46 -3.30 5.87 15.24
C MET A 46 -2.24 6.66 16.03
N ASN A 47 -1.18 5.97 16.44
CA ASN A 47 -0.05 6.60 17.12
C ASN A 47 0.79 7.41 16.13
N GLN A 48 0.82 8.73 16.29
CA GLN A 48 1.59 9.65 15.44
C GLN A 48 3.09 9.28 15.42
N SER A 49 3.68 8.98 16.58
CA SER A 49 5.10 8.62 16.65
C SER A 49 5.44 7.32 15.91
N SER A 50 4.47 6.43 15.70
CA SER A 50 4.66 5.21 14.89
C SER A 50 4.63 5.56 13.41
N ILE A 51 3.73 6.46 12.99
CA ILE A 51 3.63 6.94 11.60
C ILE A 51 4.93 7.65 11.19
N ASP A 52 5.44 8.53 12.06
CA ASP A 52 6.69 9.27 11.80
C ASP A 52 7.89 8.35 11.59
N ARG A 53 7.88 7.18 12.25
CA ARG A 53 8.89 6.12 12.09
C ARG A 53 8.68 5.23 10.85
N GLY A 54 7.63 5.48 10.06
CA GLY A 54 7.36 4.80 8.80
C GLY A 54 6.33 3.68 8.87
N PHE A 55 5.54 3.60 9.95
CA PHE A 55 4.44 2.65 10.06
C PHE A 55 3.42 2.86 8.92
N PHE A 56 3.12 1.78 8.18
CA PHE A 56 2.25 1.76 6.98
C PHE A 56 2.63 2.72 5.84
N ARG A 57 3.90 3.14 5.74
CA ARG A 57 4.35 3.95 4.60
C ARG A 57 4.41 3.12 3.31
N SER A 58 3.72 3.59 2.26
CA SER A 58 3.72 2.99 0.93
C SER A 58 4.22 3.95 -0.14
N LEU A 59 4.65 3.38 -1.27
CA LEU A 59 5.03 4.10 -2.48
C LEU A 59 3.99 3.81 -3.55
N VAL A 60 3.46 4.86 -4.18
CA VAL A 60 2.54 4.75 -5.31
C VAL A 60 3.32 5.11 -6.58
N LEU A 61 3.44 4.14 -7.49
CA LEU A 61 4.14 4.33 -8.76
C LEU A 61 3.12 4.59 -9.88
N SER A 62 3.27 5.73 -10.54
CA SER A 62 2.45 6.13 -11.68
C SER A 62 3.34 6.22 -12.93
N PHE A 63 3.07 5.38 -13.92
CA PHE A 63 3.81 5.35 -15.18
C PHE A 63 3.00 6.02 -16.29
N ILE A 64 3.60 7.02 -16.92
CA ILE A 64 3.05 7.62 -18.14
C ILE A 64 3.56 6.79 -19.32
N ARG A 65 2.64 6.31 -20.15
CA ARG A 65 2.95 5.61 -21.39
C ARG A 65 3.00 6.65 -22.50
N VAL A 66 4.19 7.01 -22.94
CA VAL A 66 4.38 7.81 -24.16
C VAL A 66 4.42 6.84 -25.33
N VAL A 67 3.47 6.96 -26.26
CA VAL A 67 3.44 6.19 -27.51
C VAL A 67 3.71 7.18 -28.64
N GLU A 68 4.93 7.20 -29.16
CA GLU A 68 5.24 7.99 -30.36
C GLU A 68 5.13 7.14 -31.63
N LEU A 69 4.21 7.56 -32.50
CA LEU A 69 4.24 7.56 -33.97
C LEU A 69 4.74 6.33 -34.74
N GLN A 70 4.57 5.11 -34.23
CA GLN A 70 4.75 3.93 -35.08
C GLN A 70 3.79 3.92 -36.29
N ALA A 71 2.68 4.69 -36.21
CA ALA A 71 1.74 4.93 -37.31
C ALA A 71 2.26 5.88 -38.42
N PHE A 72 3.26 6.73 -38.15
CA PHE A 72 3.81 7.66 -39.17
C PHE A 72 4.75 6.94 -40.15
N LEU A 73 5.52 5.96 -39.66
CA LEU A 73 6.43 5.17 -40.50
C LEU A 73 5.69 4.18 -41.40
N THR A 74 4.50 3.71 -41.00
CA THR A 74 3.68 2.82 -41.83
C THR A 74 2.90 3.55 -42.92
N PHE A 75 2.69 4.88 -42.80
CA PHE A 75 1.97 5.67 -43.82
C PHE A 75 2.89 6.23 -44.91
N GLN A 76 4.21 6.31 -44.66
CA GLN A 76 5.22 6.63 -45.68
C GLN A 76 5.56 5.43 -46.60
N GLN A 77 5.01 4.25 -46.30
CA GLN A 77 5.24 3.00 -47.04
C GLN A 77 4.02 2.56 -47.89
N LEU A 78 2.99 3.40 -48.01
CA LEU A 78 1.90 3.30 -48.99
C LEU A 78 1.98 4.52 -49.93
#